data_AF-A0A6L9Q838-F1
#
_entry.id   AF-A0A6L9Q838-F1
#
_cell.length_a   1.000
_cell.length_b   1.000
_cell.length_c   1.000
_cell.angle_alpha   90.00
_cell.angle_beta   90.00
_cell.angle_gamma   90.00
#
_symmetry.space_group_name_H-M   'P 1'
#
loop_
_entity.id
_entity.type
_entity.pdbx_description
1 polymer ?
#
loop_
_entity_poly.entity_id
_entity_poly.type
_entity_poly.pdbx_seq_one_letter_code
_entity_poly.pdbx_strand_id
1 'polypeptide(L)'
;MARRRRPQEYSAEEFDAVVDLLKTDEKARRNIEAITGKSLRGKTPREVFDLYLTVQKATEVKATFAAYGKAGVVLDEVRREVEGRNVVEAELEAAKNEIKDLETVNGSLKRALEAERVKTQNAIAAPAMAVHSEGTGR
;
A
#
# COMPACT_ATOMS: atom_id res chain seq x y z
N MET A 1 4.54 23.92 6.95
CA MET A 1 5.18 23.66 8.26
C MET A 1 5.35 24.99 8.97
N ALA A 2 4.82 25.15 10.18
CA ALA A 2 4.99 26.38 10.95
C ALA A 2 6.47 26.56 11.30
N ARG A 3 7.03 27.73 10.99
CA ARG A 3 8.43 28.06 11.32
C ARG A 3 8.56 28.16 12.84
N ARG A 4 9.49 27.39 13.41
CA ARG A 4 9.75 27.35 14.86
C ARG A 4 10.12 28.73 15.37
N ARG A 5 9.52 29.15 16.49
CA ARG A 5 9.90 30.39 17.17
C ARG A 5 11.08 30.18 18.11
N ARG A 6 12.10 31.02 18.00
CA ARG A 6 13.23 31.05 18.94
C ARG A 6 12.81 31.72 20.25
N PRO A 7 13.47 31.47 21.38
CA PRO A 7 13.17 32.14 22.65
C PRO A 7 13.23 33.67 22.58
N GLN A 8 14.02 34.24 21.65
CA GLN A 8 14.08 35.69 21.40
C GLN A 8 12.92 36.23 20.54
N GLU A 9 12.12 35.35 19.95
CA GLU A 9 11.00 35.70 19.06
C GLU A 9 9.65 35.76 19.81
N TYR A 10 9.66 35.56 21.14
CA TYR A 10 8.49 35.76 22.00
C TYR A 10 8.41 37.22 22.46
N SER A 11 7.21 37.81 22.38
CA SER A 11 6.97 39.14 22.92
C SER A 11 6.90 39.14 24.45
N ALA A 12 7.02 40.32 25.06
CA ALA A 12 6.82 40.47 26.51
C ALA A 12 5.40 40.03 26.93
N GLU A 13 4.39 40.35 26.12
CA GLU A 13 2.99 39.95 26.34
C GLU A 13 2.82 38.42 26.32
N GLU A 14 3.49 37.73 25.40
CA GLU A 14 3.46 36.26 25.34
C GLU A 14 4.17 35.63 26.53
N PHE A 15 5.28 36.22 26.98
CA PHE A 15 5.97 35.80 28.21
C PHE A 15 5.06 35.94 29.43
N ASP A 16 4.44 37.11 29.62
CA ASP A 16 3.56 37.38 30.74
C ASP A 16 2.32 36.49 30.72
N ALA A 17 1.71 36.28 29.56
CA ALA A 17 0.56 35.38 29.42
C ALA A 17 0.90 33.93 29.82
N VAL A 18 2.07 33.42 29.44
CA VAL A 18 2.51 32.07 29.84
C VAL A 18 2.79 32.01 31.34
N VAL A 19 3.46 33.01 31.89
CA VAL A 19 3.74 33.08 33.33
C VAL A 19 2.45 33.15 34.13
N ASP A 20 1.47 33.94 33.69
CA ASP A 20 0.19 34.10 34.37
C ASP A 20 -0.71 32.87 34.24
N LEU A 21 -0.70 32.21 33.07
CA LEU A 21 -1.31 30.90 32.90
C LEU A 21 -0.72 29.91 33.91
N LEU A 22 0.60 29.87 34.08
CA LEU A 22 1.26 28.94 35.00
C LEU A 22 1.12 29.31 36.48
N LYS A 23 0.78 30.56 36.81
CA LYS A 23 0.40 30.94 38.18
C LYS A 23 -1.00 30.45 38.54
N THR A 24 -1.92 30.46 37.57
CA THR A 24 -3.35 30.23 37.79
C THR A 24 -3.78 28.79 37.50
N ASP A 25 -3.14 28.13 36.53
CA ASP A 25 -3.47 26.77 36.12
C ASP A 25 -2.60 25.74 36.83
N GLU A 26 -3.18 25.09 37.84
CA GLU A 26 -2.50 24.02 38.59
C GLU A 26 -2.26 22.75 37.75
N LYS A 27 -3.11 22.45 36.77
CA LYS A 27 -2.93 21.29 35.88
C LYS A 27 -1.73 21.52 34.97
N ALA A 28 -1.59 22.73 34.41
CA ALA A 28 -0.44 23.10 33.59
C ALA A 28 0.87 23.02 34.39
N ARG A 29 0.90 23.53 35.63
CA ARG A 29 2.05 23.39 36.52
C ARG A 29 2.45 21.93 36.75
N ARG A 30 1.51 21.10 37.19
CA ARG A 30 1.78 19.67 37.47
C ARG A 30 2.31 18.94 36.23
N ASN A 31 1.79 19.26 35.05
CA ASN A 31 2.28 18.69 33.80
C ASN A 31 3.73 19.08 33.51
N ILE A 32 4.10 20.36 33.71
CA ILE A 32 5.49 20.81 33.53
C ILE A 32 6.41 20.13 34.55
N GLU A 33 6.02 20.08 35.83
CA GLU A 33 6.81 19.42 36.87
C GLU A 33 6.98 17.91 36.57
N ALA A 34 5.92 17.23 36.12
CA ALA A 34 5.96 15.81 35.76
C ALA A 34 6.86 15.53 34.55
N ILE A 35 6.85 16.40 33.53
CA ILE A 35 7.65 16.21 32.31
C ILE A 35 9.11 16.58 32.55
N THR A 36 9.37 17.64 33.33
CA THR A 36 10.73 18.15 33.55
C THR A 36 11.42 17.57 34.78
N GLY A 37 10.67 16.97 35.71
CA GLY A 37 11.15 16.50 37.01
C GLY A 37 11.56 17.62 37.97
N LYS A 38 11.27 18.88 37.65
CA LYS A 38 11.68 20.06 38.42
C LYS A 38 10.47 20.77 38.98
N SER A 39 10.49 21.10 40.28
CA SER A 39 9.43 21.91 40.87
C SER A 39 9.46 23.35 40.37
N LEU A 40 8.28 23.94 40.22
CA LEU A 40 8.06 25.36 39.91
C LEU A 40 8.08 26.24 41.16
N ARG A 41 8.07 25.65 42.35
CA ARG A 41 8.04 26.40 43.62
C ARG A 41 9.36 27.16 43.81
N GLY A 42 9.25 28.47 44.07
CA GLY A 42 10.40 29.34 44.32
C GLY A 42 11.22 29.70 43.07
N LYS A 43 10.80 29.26 41.88
CA LYS A 43 11.44 29.64 40.62
C LYS A 43 11.05 31.04 40.20
N THR A 44 11.98 31.73 39.56
CA THR A 44 11.70 33.02 38.92
C THR A 44 10.78 32.83 37.72
N PRO A 45 10.00 33.87 37.33
CA PRO A 45 9.17 33.83 36.13
C PRO A 45 9.93 33.38 34.88
N ARG A 46 11.21 33.79 34.76
CA ARG A 46 12.05 33.38 33.63
C ARG A 46 12.35 31.90 33.62
N GLU A 47 12.71 31.33 34.76
CA GLU A 47 12.95 29.88 34.87
C GLU A 47 11.68 29.06 34.62
N VAL A 48 10.52 29.55 35.05
CA VAL A 48 9.22 28.91 34.77
C VAL A 48 8.94 28.90 33.27
N PHE A 49 9.18 30.02 32.59
CA PHE A 49 9.03 30.14 31.15
C PHE A 49 10.02 29.24 30.38
N ASP A 50 11.28 29.17 30.81
CA ASP A 50 12.27 28.30 30.18
C ASP A 50 11.91 26.80 30.32
N LEU A 51 11.32 26.40 31.44
CA LEU A 51 10.78 25.05 31.62
C LEU A 51 9.58 24.80 30.72
N TYR A 52 8.68 25.78 30.58
CA TYR A 52 7.58 25.70 29.62
C TYR A 52 8.08 25.49 28.18
N LEU A 53 9.07 26.26 27.73
CA LEU A 53 9.66 26.10 26.40
C LEU A 53 10.30 24.71 26.23
N THR A 54 10.92 24.17 27.28
CA THR A 54 11.48 22.82 27.27
C THR A 54 10.39 21.77 27.06
N VAL A 55 9.25 21.90 27.73
CA VAL A 55 8.09 21.01 27.58
C VAL A 55 7.44 21.16 26.21
N GLN A 56 7.30 22.40 25.71
CA GLN A 56 6.78 22.67 24.37
C GLN A 56 7.63 21.95 23.32
N LYS A 57 8.96 22.08 23.41
CA LYS A 57 9.91 21.38 22.54
C LYS A 57 9.79 19.86 22.63
N ALA A 58 9.68 19.30 23.85
CA ALA A 58 9.54 17.85 24.04
C ALA A 58 8.22 17.32 23.44
N THR A 59 7.15 18.08 23.54
CA THR A 59 5.82 17.70 23.01
C THR A 59 5.80 17.73 21.49
N GLU A 60 6.42 18.74 20.87
CA GLU A 60 6.59 18.81 19.41
C GLU A 60 7.42 17.64 18.86
N VAL A 61 8.50 17.27 19.57
CA VAL A 61 9.31 16.09 19.22
C VAL A 61 8.46 14.82 19.27
N LYS A 62 7.68 14.60 20.34
CA LYS A 62 6.76 13.45 20.44
C LYS A 62 5.73 13.44 19.31
N ALA A 63 5.13 14.58 18.99
CA ALA A 63 4.16 14.69 17.88
C ALA A 63 4.80 14.35 16.54
N THR A 64 6.04 14.80 16.33
CA THR A 64 6.83 14.50 15.12
C THR A 64 7.12 13.00 15.01
N PHE A 65 7.60 12.36 16.09
CA PHE A 65 7.82 10.91 16.12
C PHE A 65 6.53 10.11 15.87
N ALA A 66 5.40 10.51 16.45
CA ALA A 66 4.11 9.87 16.20
C ALA A 66 3.67 10.01 14.73
N ALA A 67 3.92 11.16 14.11
CA ALA A 67 3.64 11.37 12.69
C ALA A 67 4.52 10.49 11.79
N TYR A 68 5.83 10.39 12.07
CA TYR A 68 6.74 9.49 11.36
C TYR A 68 6.36 8.02 11.55
N GLY A 69 5.97 7.61 12.76
CA GLY A 69 5.48 6.26 13.02
C GLY A 69 4.25 5.92 12.20
N LYS A 70 3.27 6.84 12.15
CA LYS A 70 2.06 6.68 11.30
C LYS A 70 2.43 6.61 9.82
N ALA A 71 3.34 7.45 9.34
CA ALA A 71 3.80 7.43 7.96
C ALA A 71 4.50 6.10 7.59
N GLY A 72 5.27 5.51 8.51
CA GLY A 72 5.88 4.20 8.32
C GLY A 72 4.84 3.09 8.13
N VAL A 73 3.80 3.06 8.97
CA VAL A 73 2.71 2.07 8.83
C VAL A 73 2.00 2.18 7.48
N VAL A 74 1.72 3.40 7.02
CA VAL A 74 1.10 3.63 5.70
C VAL A 74 2.02 3.17 4.56
N LEU A 75 3.33 3.42 4.66
CA LEU A 75 4.29 2.97 3.66
C LEU A 75 4.36 1.43 3.59
N ASP A 76 4.34 0.76 4.73
CA ASP A 76 4.34 -0.71 4.79
C ASP A 76 3.05 -1.30 4.21
N GLU A 77 1.91 -0.67 4.43
CA GLU A 77 0.62 -1.07 3.86
C GLU A 77 0.61 -0.91 2.33
N VAL A 78 1.03 0.25 1.83
CA VAL A 78 1.16 0.50 0.38
C VAL A 78 2.14 -0.48 -0.27
N ARG A 79 3.25 -0.79 0.41
CA ARG A 79 4.23 -1.77 -0.10
C ARG A 79 3.60 -3.16 -0.26
N ARG A 80 2.83 -3.61 0.73
CA ARG A 80 2.12 -4.90 0.65
C ARG A 80 1.09 -4.93 -0.45
N GLU A 81 0.34 -3.85 -0.67
CA GLU A 81 -0.61 -3.75 -1.77
C GLU A 81 0.08 -3.86 -3.13
N VAL A 82 1.21 -3.16 -3.32
CA VAL A 82 1.99 -3.20 -4.55
C VAL A 82 2.59 -4.59 -4.78
N GLU A 83 3.16 -5.21 -3.76
CA GLU A 83 3.67 -6.58 -3.83
C GLU A 83 2.55 -7.57 -4.20
N GLY A 84 1.35 -7.42 -3.62
CA GLY A 84 0.19 -8.24 -3.96
C GLY A 84 -0.26 -8.06 -5.42
N ARG A 85 -0.26 -6.83 -5.96
CA ARG A 85 -0.59 -6.57 -7.37
C ARG A 85 0.39 -7.24 -8.33
N ASN A 86 1.68 -7.20 -8.02
CA ASN A 86 2.70 -7.84 -8.85
C ASN A 86 2.49 -9.36 -8.93
N VAL A 87 2.06 -10.00 -7.85
CA VAL A 87 1.70 -11.43 -7.84
C VAL A 87 0.51 -11.70 -8.74
N VAL A 88 -0.56 -10.91 -8.63
CA VAL A 88 -1.75 -11.05 -9.48
C VAL A 88 -1.43 -10.83 -10.96
N GLU A 89 -0.57 -9.87 -11.30
CA GLU A 89 -0.12 -9.66 -12.68
C GLU A 89 0.67 -10.86 -13.22
N ALA A 90 1.55 -11.45 -12.41
CA ALA A 90 2.30 -12.64 -12.80
C ALA A 90 1.37 -13.86 -13.02
N GLU A 91 0.38 -14.07 -12.15
CA GLU A 91 -0.63 -15.13 -12.31
C GLU A 91 -1.48 -14.92 -13.56
N LEU A 92 -1.87 -13.67 -13.85
CA LEU A 92 -2.64 -13.33 -15.05
C LEU A 92 -1.85 -13.63 -16.33
N GLU A 93 -0.55 -13.30 -16.39
CA GLU A 93 0.29 -13.62 -17.54
C GLU A 93 0.51 -15.12 -17.70
N ALA A 94 0.65 -15.87 -16.60
CA ALA A 94 0.70 -17.33 -16.64
C ALA A 94 -0.59 -17.93 -17.23
N ALA A 95 -1.76 -17.46 -16.76
CA ALA A 95 -3.06 -17.91 -17.28
C ALA A 95 -3.25 -17.57 -18.77
N LYS A 96 -2.81 -16.39 -19.23
CA LYS A 96 -2.85 -16.02 -20.66
C LYS A 96 -2.01 -16.96 -21.52
N ASN A 97 -0.82 -17.33 -21.05
CA ASN A 97 0.04 -18.26 -21.77
C ASN A 97 -0.60 -19.66 -21.84
N GLU A 98 -1.18 -20.13 -20.75
CA GLU A 98 -1.90 -21.42 -20.73
C GLU A 98 -3.10 -21.42 -21.69
N ILE A 99 -3.90 -20.34 -21.72
CA ILE A 99 -5.01 -20.20 -22.66
C ILE A 99 -4.50 -20.30 -24.11
N LYS A 100 -3.40 -19.62 -24.44
CA LYS A 100 -2.82 -19.65 -25.79
C LYS A 100 -2.34 -21.05 -26.19
N ASP A 101 -1.75 -21.77 -25.25
CA ASP A 101 -1.32 -23.15 -25.47
C ASP A 101 -2.51 -24.08 -25.70
N LEU A 102 -3.57 -23.94 -24.88
CA LEU A 102 -4.81 -24.68 -25.02
C LEU A 102 -5.52 -24.38 -26.34
N GLU A 103 -5.55 -23.13 -26.80
CA GLU A 103 -6.08 -22.75 -28.11
C GLU A 103 -5.31 -23.42 -29.25
N THR A 104 -3.98 -23.47 -29.13
CA THR A 104 -3.09 -24.12 -30.11
C THR A 104 -3.38 -25.62 -30.19
N VAL A 105 -3.48 -26.29 -29.03
CA VAL A 105 -3.81 -27.72 -28.95
C VAL A 105 -5.22 -28.00 -29.47
N ASN A 106 -6.20 -27.16 -29.14
CA ASN A 106 -7.56 -27.31 -29.64
C ASN A 106 -7.61 -27.17 -31.17
N GLY A 107 -6.88 -26.19 -31.73
CA GLY A 107 -6.75 -26.01 -33.18
C GLY A 107 -6.05 -27.18 -33.88
N SER A 108 -5.09 -27.86 -33.25
CA SER A 108 -4.47 -29.06 -33.81
C SER A 108 -5.43 -30.26 -33.74
N LEU A 109 -6.13 -30.46 -32.63
CA LEU A 109 -7.12 -31.51 -32.46
C LEU A 109 -8.29 -31.39 -33.44
N LYS A 110 -8.81 -30.17 -33.66
CA LYS A 110 -9.85 -29.92 -34.68
C LYS A 110 -9.39 -30.31 -36.08
N ARG A 111 -8.15 -29.97 -36.44
CA ARG A 111 -7.56 -30.35 -37.74
C ARG A 111 -7.38 -31.86 -37.86
N ALA A 112 -6.92 -32.53 -36.80
CA ALA A 112 -6.78 -33.98 -36.77
C ALA A 112 -8.14 -34.68 -36.92
N LEU A 113 -9.17 -34.19 -36.21
CA LEU A 113 -10.54 -34.71 -36.30
C LEU A 113 -11.09 -34.57 -37.72
N GLU A 114 -10.87 -33.42 -38.38
CA GLU A 114 -11.34 -33.21 -39.75
C GLU A 114 -10.60 -34.10 -40.76
N ALA A 115 -9.29 -34.25 -40.62
CA ALA A 115 -8.52 -35.17 -41.45
C ALA A 115 -9.02 -36.62 -41.32
N GLU A 116 -9.36 -37.05 -40.11
CA GLU A 116 -9.88 -38.39 -39.87
C GLU A 116 -11.30 -38.58 -40.41
N ARG A 117 -12.15 -37.55 -40.34
CA ARG A 117 -13.47 -37.54 -40.99
C ARG A 117 -13.37 -37.70 -42.50
N VAL A 118 -12.47 -36.96 -43.15
CA VAL A 118 -12.24 -37.05 -44.60
C VAL A 118 -11.74 -38.45 -44.99
N LYS A 119 -10.79 -39.02 -44.23
CA LYS A 119 -10.34 -40.41 -44.47
C LYS A 119 -11.50 -41.40 -44.38
N THR A 120 -12.34 -41.26 -43.37
CA THR A 120 -13.49 -42.15 -43.15
C THR A 120 -14.50 -42.05 -44.30
N GLN A 121 -14.82 -40.83 -44.75
CA GLN A 121 -15.69 -40.61 -45.91
C GLN A 121 -15.12 -41.23 -47.18
N ASN A 122 -13.82 -41.04 -47.45
CA ASN A 122 -13.15 -41.63 -48.62
C ASN A 122 -13.14 -43.16 -48.57
N ALA A 123 -12.91 -43.75 -47.40
CA ALA A 123 -12.94 -45.20 -47.20
C ALA A 123 -14.34 -45.82 -47.41
N ILE A 124 -15.41 -45.07 -47.13
CA ILE A 124 -16.79 -45.49 -47.40
C ILE A 124 -17.15 -45.32 -48.89
N ALA A 125 -16.63 -44.31 -49.56
CA ALA A 125 -16.90 -44.03 -50.97
C ALA A 125 -16.17 -44.98 -51.94
N ALA A 126 -14.95 -45.44 -51.58
CA ALA A 126 -14.14 -46.29 -52.46
C ALA A 126 -14.78 -47.68 -52.80
N PRO A 127 -15.42 -48.39 -51.86
CA PRO A 127 -16.13 -49.64 -52.16
C PRO A 127 -17.38 -49.42 -53.03
N ALA A 128 -18.09 -48.30 -52.87
CA ALA A 128 -19.32 -48.02 -53.62
C ALA A 128 -19.05 -47.78 -55.13
N MET A 129 -17.88 -47.25 -55.49
CA MET A 129 -17.48 -47.02 -56.88
C MET A 129 -16.98 -48.29 -57.58
N ALA A 130 -16.35 -49.23 -56.84
CA ALA A 130 -15.86 -50.48 -57.40
C ALA A 130 -16.99 -51.44 -57.84
N VAL A 131 -18.14 -51.41 -57.14
CA VAL A 131 -19.30 -52.25 -57.46
C VAL A 131 -20.02 -51.79 -58.74
N HIS A 132 -19.91 -50.51 -59.12
CA HIS A 132 -20.53 -49.99 -60.34
C HIS A 132 -19.69 -50.18 -61.61
N SER A 133 -18.38 -50.41 -61.51
CA SER A 133 -17.52 -50.63 -62.68
C SER A 133 -17.47 -52.08 -63.18
N GLU A 134 -17.90 -53.06 -62.38
CA GLU A 134 -17.94 -54.47 -62.80
C GLU A 134 -19.26 -54.90 -63.48
N GLY A 135 -20.26 -54.01 -63.56
CA GLY A 135 -21.60 -54.33 -64.06
C GLY A 135 -21.88 -54.00 -65.54
N THR A 136 -20.99 -53.31 -66.25
CA THR A 136 -21.20 -52.91 -67.67
C THR A 136 -20.21 -53.62 -68.57
N GLY A 137 -20.40 -54.93 -68.74
CA GLY A 137 -19.58 -55.75 -69.62
C GLY A 137 -20.33 -56.98 -70.08
N ARG A 138 -21.39 -56.80 -70.90
CA ARG A 138 -21.88 -57.76 -71.88
C ARG A 138 -22.87 -57.10 -72.83
#